data_AF-A0AAE1UFP0-F1
#
_entry.id   AF-A0AAE1UFP0-F1
#
_cell.length_a   1.000
_cell.length_b   1.000
_cell.length_c   1.000
_cell.angle_alpha   90.00
_cell.angle_beta   90.00
_cell.angle_gamma   90.00
#
_symmetry.space_group_name_H-M   'P 1'
#
loop_
_entity.id
_entity.type
_entity.pdbx_description
1 polymer ?
#
loop_
_entity_poly.entity_id
_entity_poly.type
_entity_poly.pdbx_seq_one_letter_code
_entity_poly.pdbx_strand_id
1 'polypeptide(L)'
;MQALRDAVTCAVCSEVYQSGIREPLALPCGHSFCRMCLDAVKRTGNFLCPNCRQTHNNVNVEQLSVNYALLSVSSACPDVKVTPN
;
A
#
# COMPACT_ATOMS: atom_id res chain seq x y z
N MET A 1 -18.72 -10.12 -2.60
CA MET A 1 -18.30 -8.91 -1.85
C MET A 1 -17.03 -8.37 -2.50
N GLN A 2 -17.14 -7.33 -3.34
CA GLN A 2 -16.00 -6.86 -4.15
C GLN A 2 -15.23 -5.69 -3.49
N ALA A 3 -15.88 -4.91 -2.63
CA ALA A 3 -15.32 -3.71 -2.02
C ALA A 3 -14.19 -3.98 -1.01
N LEU A 4 -14.20 -5.15 -0.36
CA LEU A 4 -13.19 -5.48 0.65
C LEU A 4 -11.82 -5.75 0.04
N ARG A 5 -11.77 -6.39 -1.13
CA ARG A 5 -10.52 -6.74 -1.81
C ARG A 5 -9.72 -5.48 -2.13
N ASP A 6 -10.41 -4.45 -2.62
CA ASP A 6 -9.80 -3.22 -3.11
C ASP A 6 -9.13 -2.44 -1.97
N ALA A 7 -9.80 -2.43 -0.80
CA ALA A 7 -9.27 -1.82 0.41
C ALA A 7 -8.00 -2.51 0.94
N VAL A 8 -7.79 -3.81 0.66
CA VAL A 8 -6.60 -4.56 1.10
C VAL A 8 -5.56 -4.78 -0.01
N THR A 9 -5.72 -4.14 -1.16
CA THR A 9 -4.78 -4.21 -2.28
C THR A 9 -4.13 -2.86 -2.54
N CYS A 10 -2.86 -2.88 -2.92
CA CYS A 10 -2.12 -1.68 -3.30
C CYS A 10 -2.65 -1.14 -4.64
N ALA A 11 -3.10 0.11 -4.69
CA ALA A 11 -3.55 0.73 -5.93
C ALA A 11 -2.44 0.98 -6.99
N VAL A 12 -1.18 0.65 -6.68
CA VAL A 12 -0.04 0.74 -7.63
C VAL A 12 0.24 -0.60 -8.29
N CYS A 13 0.50 -1.65 -7.51
CA CYS A 13 0.78 -2.99 -8.05
C CYS A 13 -0.43 -3.92 -8.10
N SER A 14 -1.59 -3.48 -7.61
CA SER A 14 -2.82 -4.28 -7.47
C SER A 14 -2.67 -5.56 -6.65
N GLU A 15 -1.63 -5.64 -5.81
CA GLU A 15 -1.38 -6.81 -4.98
C GLU A 15 -1.74 -6.56 -3.51
N VAL A 16 -2.03 -7.65 -2.82
CA VAL A 16 -2.54 -7.68 -1.45
C VAL A 16 -1.47 -7.19 -0.47
N TYR A 17 -1.88 -6.40 0.52
CA TYR A 17 -1.00 -6.00 1.61
C TYR A 17 -0.64 -7.18 2.52
N GLN A 18 0.65 -7.34 2.77
CA GLN A 18 1.20 -8.39 3.61
C GLN A 18 2.29 -7.83 4.51
N SER A 19 2.48 -8.45 5.67
CA SER A 19 3.57 -8.08 6.57
C SER A 19 4.94 -8.32 5.91
N GLY A 20 5.92 -7.46 6.17
CA GLY A 20 7.23 -7.44 5.51
C GLY A 20 7.31 -6.61 4.22
N ILE A 21 7.61 -7.25 3.08
CA ILE A 21 7.92 -6.50 1.85
C ILE A 21 6.72 -5.69 1.30
N ARG A 22 5.49 -6.11 1.59
CA ARG A 22 4.26 -5.48 1.09
C ARG A 22 3.48 -4.76 2.18
N GLU A 23 4.17 -4.28 3.21
CA GLU A 23 3.54 -3.58 4.32
C GLU A 23 2.76 -2.36 3.81
N PRO A 24 1.48 -2.19 4.20
CA PRO A 24 0.71 -1.02 3.85
C PRO A 24 1.22 0.16 4.66
N LEU A 25 1.94 1.08 4.01
CA LEU A 25 2.43 2.30 4.64
C LEU A 25 1.45 3.43 4.35
N ALA A 26 0.98 4.11 5.40
CA ALA A 26 0.10 5.24 5.31
C ALA A 26 0.89 6.51 4.97
N LEU A 27 0.50 7.17 3.88
CA LEU A 27 1.02 8.48 3.51
C LEU A 27 0.34 9.58 4.32
N PRO A 28 0.91 10.79 4.39
CA PRO A 28 0.30 11.91 5.08
C PRO A 28 -1.03 12.37 4.46
N CYS A 29 -1.38 11.91 3.25
CA CYS A 29 -2.71 12.09 2.66
C CYS A 29 -3.77 11.10 3.16
N GLY A 30 -3.40 10.15 4.03
CA GLY A 30 -4.31 9.13 4.58
C GLY A 30 -4.45 7.85 3.74
N HIS A 31 -3.85 7.79 2.55
CA HIS A 31 -3.88 6.60 1.70
C HIS A 31 -2.69 5.68 1.98
N SER A 32 -2.91 4.37 1.90
CA SER A 32 -1.86 3.37 2.12
C SER A 32 -1.37 2.77 0.80
N PHE A 33 -0.07 2.52 0.70
CA PHE A 33 0.55 1.81 -0.43
C PHE A 33 1.58 0.81 0.08
N CYS A 34 1.88 -0.22 -0.70
CA CYS A 34 2.81 -1.24 -0.24
C CYS A 34 4.24 -0.68 -0.20
N ARG A 35 5.02 -1.13 0.78
CA ARG A 35 6.40 -0.70 0.99
C ARG A 35 7.25 -0.82 -0.28
N MET A 36 7.15 -1.92 -1.01
CA MET A 36 7.84 -2.10 -2.30
C MET A 36 7.57 -0.98 -3.31
N CYS A 37 6.31 -0.59 -3.51
CA CYS A 37 5.96 0.47 -4.45
C CYS A 37 6.48 1.83 -3.99
N LEU A 38 6.42 2.11 -2.69
CA LEU A 38 6.94 3.37 -2.15
C LEU A 38 8.46 3.43 -2.21
N ASP A 39 9.16 2.32 -2.00
CA ASP A 39 10.62 2.23 -2.13
C ASP A 39 11.07 2.44 -3.58
N ALA A 40 10.33 1.89 -4.55
CA ALA A 40 10.58 2.13 -5.96
C ALA A 40 10.47 3.63 -6.31
N VAL A 41 9.47 4.32 -5.75
CA VAL A 41 9.25 5.75 -6.02
C VAL A 41 10.19 6.65 -5.24
N LYS A 42 10.68 6.23 -4.06
CA LYS A 42 11.76 6.92 -3.33
C LYS A 42 12.97 7.20 -4.24
N ARG A 43 13.27 6.29 -5.18
CA ARG A 43 14.36 6.47 -6.16
C ARG A 43 14.08 7.55 -7.20
N THR A 44 12.82 7.86 -7.47
CA THR A 44 12.40 8.85 -8.48
C THR A 44 12.20 10.25 -7.88
N GLY A 45 12.04 10.36 -6.55
CA GLY A 45 12.02 11.63 -5.81
C GLY A 45 10.64 12.26 -5.56
N ASN A 46 9.63 11.90 -6.35
CA ASN A 46 8.26 12.42 -6.24
C ASN A 46 7.24 11.29 -6.40
N PHE A 47 6.30 11.17 -5.46
CA PHE A 47 5.17 10.24 -5.56
C PHE A 47 3.85 10.99 -5.70
N LEU A 48 3.14 10.73 -6.79
CA LEU A 48 1.77 11.21 -6.95
C LEU A 48 0.79 10.15 -6.44
N CYS A 49 0.04 10.46 -5.39
CA CYS A 49 -0.97 9.54 -4.86
C CYS A 49 -2.08 9.31 -5.92
N PRO A 50 -2.31 8.07 -6.41
CA PRO A 50 -3.36 7.81 -7.40
C PRO A 50 -4.78 8.04 -6.89
N ASN A 51 -5.01 7.97 -5.57
CA ASN A 51 -6.34 8.14 -4.98
C ASN A 51 -6.76 9.61 -4.86
N CYS A 52 -5.89 10.48 -4.35
CA CYS A 52 -6.21 11.90 -4.12
C CYS A 52 -5.45 12.88 -5.02
N ARG A 53 -4.55 12.39 -5.89
CA ARG A 53 -3.66 13.19 -6.76
C ARG A 53 -2.76 14.17 -6.00
N GLN A 54 -2.49 13.88 -4.73
CA GLN A 54 -1.57 14.68 -3.93
C GLN A 54 -0.13 14.24 -4.17
N THR A 55 0.73 15.21 -4.48
CA THR A 55 2.17 14.96 -4.69
C THR A 55 2.89 14.97 -3.35
N HIS A 56 3.62 13.89 -3.08
CA HIS A 56 4.49 13.74 -1.94
C HIS A 56 5.94 13.76 -2.42
N ASN A 57 6.66 14.81 -2.06
CA ASN A 57 8.07 14.97 -2.36
C ASN A 57 8.88 14.33 -1.23
N ASN A 58 9.99 13.67 -1.57
CA ASN A 58 10.90 13.08 -0.58
C ASN A 58 10.21 12.12 0.42
N VAL A 59 9.40 11.19 -0.10
CA VAL A 59 8.70 10.19 0.72
C VAL A 59 9.73 9.32 1.45
N ASN A 60 9.85 9.49 2.76
CA ASN A 60 10.69 8.63 3.57
C ASN A 60 9.91 7.39 4.04
N VAL A 61 10.04 6.31 3.28
CA VAL A 61 9.40 5.01 3.52
C VAL A 61 9.59 4.51 4.95
N GLU A 62 10.76 4.74 5.55
CA GLU A 62 11.10 4.27 6.90
C GLU A 62 10.41 5.08 8.02
N GLN A 63 9.94 6.29 7.72
CA GLN A 63 9.21 7.15 8.66
C GLN A 63 7.69 7.03 8.51
N LEU A 64 7.20 6.31 7.50
CA LEU A 64 5.77 6.12 7.30
C LEU A 64 5.22 5.12 8.32
N SER A 65 4.01 5.41 8.82
CA SER A 65 3.33 4.50 9.74
C SER A 65 2.72 3.33 8.97
N VAL A 66 2.93 2.11 9.47
CA VAL A 66 2.28 0.91 8.95
C VAL A 66 0.80 0.93 9.35
N ASN A 67 -0.09 0.69 8.39
CA ASN A 67 -1.52 0.56 8.63
C ASN A 67 -1.88 -0.87 9.01
N TYR A 68 -1.73 -1.21 10.29
CA TYR A 68 -2.02 -2.55 10.83
C TYR A 68 -3.47 -2.99 10.64
N ALA A 69 -4.42 -2.04 10.52
CA ALA A 69 -5.80 -2.39 10.25
C ALA A 69 -5.93 -3.12 8.90
N LEU A 70 -5.25 -2.64 7.86
CA LEU A 70 -5.24 -3.29 6.54
C LEU A 70 -4.61 -4.68 6.58
N LEU A 71 -3.56 -4.88 7.39
CA LEU A 71 -2.96 -6.20 7.60
C LEU A 71 -3.91 -7.17 8.31
N SER A 72 -4.65 -6.70 9.32
CA SER A 72 -5.63 -7.54 10.02
C SER A 72 -6.77 -7.97 9.09
N VAL A 73 -7.22 -7.07 8.20
CA VAL A 73 -8.30 -7.35 7.25
C VAL A 73 -7.82 -8.27 6.12
N SER A 74 -6.59 -8.08 5.61
CA SER A 74 -6.03 -8.97 4.58
C SER A 74 -5.84 -10.41 5.12
N SER A 75 -5.45 -10.53 6.39
CA SER A 75 -5.34 -11.82 7.09
C SER A 75 -6.70 -12.50 7.32
N ALA A 76 -7.74 -11.71 7.56
CA ALA A 76 -9.11 -12.20 7.79
C ALA A 76 -9.82 -12.64 6.50
N CYS A 77 -9.31 -12.26 5.31
CA CYS A 77 -9.91 -12.60 4.03
C CYS A 77 -8.94 -13.42 3.14
N PRO A 78 -8.81 -14.74 3.37
CA PRO A 78 -7.98 -15.62 2.55
C PRO A 78 -8.52 -15.84 1.12
N ASP A 79 -9.73 -15.35 0.81
CA ASP A 79 -10.36 -15.41 -0.52
C ASP A 79 -9.76 -14.40 -1.52
N VAL A 80 -8.91 -13.48 -1.05
CA VAL A 80 -8.08 -12.70 -1.96
C VAL A 80 -6.93 -13.60 -2.39
N LYS A 81 -7.12 -14.36 -3.48
CA LYS A 81 -6.07 -15.21 -4.06
C LYS A 81 -4.82 -14.36 -4.23
N VAL A 82 -3.81 -14.60 -3.40
CA VAL A 82 -2.42 -14.25 -3.69
C VAL A 82 -2.08 -15.10 -4.89
N THR A 83 -2.33 -14.61 -6.10
CA THR A 83 -1.85 -15.29 -7.30
C THR A 83 -0.35 -15.06 -7.35
N PRO A 84 0.49 -16.09 -7.11
CA PRO A 84 1.90 -15.96 -7.44
C PRO A 84 1.96 -15.83 -8.96
N ASN A 85 2.50 -14.72 -9.44
CA ASN A 85 2.98 -14.64 -10.82
C ASN A 85 4.31 -15.39 -10.91
#